data_AF-A0A3M2RRG0-F1
#
_entry.id   AF-A0A3M2RRG0-F1
#
_cell.length_a   1.000
_cell.length_b   1.000
_cell.length_c   1.000
_cell.angle_alpha   90.00
_cell.angle_beta   90.00
_cell.angle_gamma   90.00
#
_symmetry.space_group_name_H-M   'P 1'
#
loop_
_entity.id
_entity.type
_entity.pdbx_description
1 polymer ?
#
loop_
_entity_poly.entity_id
_entity_poly.type
_entity_poly.pdbx_seq_one_letter_code
_entity_poly.pdbx_strand_id
1 'polypeptide(L)'
;MEQQQSAQRPLAGADSIRALKDDNAIFTAFDSYPWTKDKMFMSGLYAILGEPGQQNPQASLADMAIHARVFYYSQRIGVMIDFTAYKAWLASNPDHTPPDVLPEEYRRRDGTNASPPPALDWQKAAPKADLYIDRKAAAAQTGSEDQPNYPMGFAEMIKLLKEGKPVPGIRQIPNTIVRDPSVKPVGARAVPRKPWEKDAATDPPTLPDLPKALDTEFPPVDDDVTASANTAIA
;
A
#
# COMPACT_ATOMS: atom_id res chain seq x y z
N MET A 1 -16.44 15.52 42.98
CA MET A 1 -16.02 15.64 41.57
C MET A 1 -14.85 16.60 41.54
N GLU A 2 -13.65 16.08 41.78
CA GLU A 2 -12.43 16.87 41.80
C GLU A 2 -11.93 16.99 40.37
N GLN A 3 -12.17 18.14 39.74
CA GLN A 3 -11.67 18.43 38.40
C GLN A 3 -10.16 18.60 38.46
N GLN A 4 -9.45 17.55 38.04
CA GLN A 4 -8.02 17.55 37.89
C GLN A 4 -7.64 18.36 36.64
N GLN A 5 -7.36 19.65 36.84
CA GLN A 5 -6.68 20.48 35.84
C GLN A 5 -5.25 19.96 35.67
N SER A 6 -5.01 19.27 34.56
CA SER A 6 -3.68 18.88 34.10
C SER A 6 -2.88 20.13 33.71
N ALA A 7 -2.16 20.68 34.68
CA ALA A 7 -1.14 21.69 34.47
C ALA A 7 -0.05 21.12 33.55
N GLN A 8 0.14 21.76 32.41
CA GLN A 8 1.22 21.45 31.48
C GLN A 8 2.55 21.69 32.19
N ARG A 9 3.31 20.62 32.42
CA ARG A 9 4.65 20.70 33.01
C ARG A 9 5.53 21.53 32.06
N PRO A 10 6.20 22.61 32.52
CA PRO A 10 7.20 23.27 31.70
C PRO A 10 8.30 22.24 31.39
N LEU A 11 8.63 22.10 30.11
CA LEU A 11 9.71 21.21 29.68
C LEU A 11 10.99 21.73 30.34
N ALA A 12 11.57 20.94 31.25
CA ALA A 12 12.73 21.30 32.08
C ALA A 12 13.99 21.70 31.29
N GLY A 13 13.98 21.61 29.95
CA GLY A 13 15.02 22.13 29.08
C GLY A 13 14.87 23.60 28.69
N ALA A 14 13.67 24.18 28.70
CA ALA A 14 13.42 25.51 28.13
C ALA A 14 14.24 26.63 28.81
N ASP A 15 14.43 26.55 30.11
CA ASP A 15 15.21 27.54 30.87
C ASP A 15 16.73 27.40 30.65
N SER A 16 17.22 26.18 30.40
CA SER A 16 18.62 25.94 30.05
C SER A 16 19.00 26.57 28.71
N ILE A 17 18.04 26.66 27.78
CA ILE A 17 18.29 27.09 26.40
C ILE A 17 18.35 28.62 26.33
N ARG A 18 17.53 29.30 27.14
CA ARG A 18 17.55 30.77 27.28
C ARG A 18 18.88 31.31 27.84
N ALA A 19 19.63 30.45 28.55
CA ALA A 19 20.95 30.79 29.09
C ALA A 19 22.09 30.54 28.09
N LEU A 20 21.84 29.83 26.97
CA LEU A 20 22.85 29.60 25.94
C LEU A 20 23.08 30.90 25.17
N LYS A 21 24.35 31.31 25.06
CA LYS A 21 24.76 32.51 24.34
C LYS A 21 25.38 32.20 22.97
N ASP A 22 25.76 30.94 22.75
CA ASP A 22 26.41 30.48 21.53
C ASP A 22 25.39 29.99 20.50
N ASP A 23 25.43 30.54 19.29
CA ASP A 23 24.50 30.20 18.21
C ASP A 23 24.51 28.70 17.87
N ASN A 24 25.69 28.08 17.87
CA ASN A 24 25.85 26.64 17.62
C ASN A 24 25.12 25.78 18.66
N ALA A 25 25.22 26.17 19.95
CA ALA A 25 24.54 25.48 21.03
C ALA A 25 23.02 25.69 20.95
N ILE A 26 22.57 26.88 20.55
CA ILE A 26 21.15 27.19 20.33
C ILE A 26 20.58 26.35 19.18
N PHE A 27 21.27 26.23 18.05
CA PHE A 27 20.81 25.42 16.91
C PHE A 27 20.80 23.93 17.23
N THR A 28 21.81 23.43 17.92
CA THR A 28 21.84 22.02 18.38
C THR A 28 20.69 21.73 19.35
N ALA A 29 20.44 22.66 20.27
CA ALA A 29 19.32 22.60 21.20
C ALA A 29 17.95 22.60 20.48
N PHE A 30 17.80 23.46 19.47
CA PHE A 30 16.61 23.55 18.64
C PHE A 30 16.31 22.21 17.94
N ASP A 31 17.33 21.55 17.41
CA ASP A 31 17.17 20.25 16.75
C ASP A 31 16.99 19.09 17.74
N SER A 32 17.46 19.21 18.98
CA SER A 32 17.22 18.22 20.03
C SER A 32 15.77 18.18 20.54
N TYR A 33 14.94 19.17 20.17
CA TYR A 33 13.55 19.25 20.61
C TYR A 33 12.71 18.09 20.02
N PRO A 34 11.80 17.47 20.79
CA PRO A 34 11.02 16.31 20.34
C PRO A 34 9.84 16.71 19.43
N TRP A 35 10.14 17.27 18.26
CA TRP A 35 9.18 17.85 17.32
C TRP A 35 8.02 16.92 16.96
N THR A 36 8.30 15.66 16.64
CA THR A 36 7.29 14.67 16.22
C THR A 36 6.38 14.19 17.36
N LYS A 37 6.81 14.37 18.62
CA LYS A 37 6.00 14.02 19.79
C LYS A 37 5.06 15.16 20.22
N ASP A 38 5.31 16.37 19.74
CA ASP A 38 4.51 17.54 20.07
C ASP A 38 3.28 17.65 19.18
N LYS A 39 2.14 17.22 19.72
CA LYS A 39 0.85 17.23 19.00
C LYS A 39 0.39 18.63 18.60
N MET A 40 0.70 19.65 19.41
CA MET A 40 0.29 21.03 19.11
C MET A 40 1.06 21.55 17.90
N PHE A 41 2.38 21.34 17.91
CA PHE A 41 3.22 21.69 16.77
C PHE A 41 2.79 20.96 15.50
N MET A 42 2.64 19.64 15.55
CA MET A 42 2.20 18.84 14.41
C MET A 42 0.86 19.33 13.86
N SER A 43 -0.14 19.57 14.71
CA SER A 43 -1.44 20.10 14.26
C SER A 43 -1.32 21.47 13.56
N GLY A 44 -0.46 22.35 14.06
CA GLY A 44 -0.19 23.65 13.44
C GLY A 44 0.53 23.50 12.10
N LEU A 45 1.50 22.58 12.02
CA LEU A 45 2.21 22.27 10.79
C LEU A 45 1.27 21.74 9.70
N TYR A 46 0.35 20.83 10.03
CA TYR A 46 -0.69 20.36 9.10
C TYR A 46 -1.58 21.51 8.59
N ALA A 47 -1.94 22.46 9.46
CA ALA A 47 -2.73 23.61 9.05
C ALA A 47 -1.98 24.54 8.08
N ILE A 48 -0.66 24.71 8.26
CA ILE A 48 0.18 25.52 7.37
C ILE A 48 0.43 24.80 6.04
N LEU A 49 0.66 23.48 6.07
CA LEU A 49 0.88 22.65 4.88
C LEU A 49 -0.41 22.45 4.05
N GLY A 50 -1.58 22.53 4.67
CA GLY A 50 -2.88 22.40 4.02
C GLY A 50 -3.19 20.98 3.52
N GLU A 51 -4.17 20.86 2.62
CA GLU A 51 -4.60 19.57 2.10
C GLU A 51 -3.51 18.89 1.25
N PRO A 52 -3.29 17.57 1.43
CA PRO A 52 -2.33 16.81 0.65
C PRO A 52 -2.78 16.72 -0.81
N GLY A 53 -2.33 17.64 -1.65
CA GLY A 53 -2.67 17.68 -3.07
C GLY A 53 -2.65 19.08 -3.66
N GLN A 54 -2.97 20.10 -2.86
CA GLN A 54 -2.86 21.49 -3.29
C GLN A 54 -1.38 21.88 -3.38
N GLN A 55 -1.01 22.52 -4.48
CA GLN A 55 0.32 23.10 -4.66
C GLN A 55 0.32 24.47 -3.99
N ASN A 56 1.23 24.70 -3.05
CA ASN A 56 1.54 26.06 -2.62
C ASN A 56 2.82 26.50 -3.35
N PRO A 57 2.73 27.34 -4.40
CA PRO A 57 3.86 27.67 -5.27
C PRO A 57 4.94 28.55 -4.59
N GLN A 58 4.75 28.96 -3.33
CA GLN A 58 5.54 30.02 -2.71
C GLN A 58 6.81 29.55 -1.99
N ALA A 59 6.91 28.29 -1.54
CA ALA A 59 8.06 27.80 -0.77
C ALA A 59 8.19 26.26 -0.81
N SER A 60 9.42 25.74 -0.67
CA SER A 60 9.63 24.30 -0.50
C SER A 60 8.96 23.81 0.79
N LEU A 61 8.41 22.59 0.77
CA LEU A 61 7.73 22.02 1.94
C LEU A 61 8.70 21.89 3.14
N ALA A 62 9.96 21.58 2.86
CA ALA A 62 11.03 21.52 3.85
C ALA A 62 11.32 22.89 4.48
N ASP A 63 11.39 23.97 3.68
CA ASP A 63 11.60 25.32 4.21
C ASP A 63 10.41 25.76 5.07
N MET A 64 9.18 25.46 4.64
CA MET A 64 7.97 25.74 5.42
C MET A 64 7.98 25.03 6.78
N ALA A 65 8.43 23.78 6.83
CA ALA A 65 8.60 23.05 8.08
C ALA A 65 9.65 23.69 8.99
N ILE A 66 10.78 24.16 8.46
CA ILE A 66 11.78 24.90 9.25
C ILE A 66 11.18 26.21 9.78
N HIS A 67 10.49 26.99 8.95
CA HIS A 67 9.85 28.24 9.39
C HIS A 67 8.83 27.99 10.52
N ALA A 68 7.99 26.97 10.38
CA ALA A 68 7.03 26.58 11.41
C ALA A 68 7.73 26.18 12.71
N ARG A 69 8.83 25.42 12.63
CA ARG A 69 9.64 25.06 13.81
C ARG A 69 10.20 26.29 14.50
N VAL A 70 10.84 27.19 13.75
CA VAL A 70 11.43 28.44 14.28
C VAL A 70 10.37 29.28 14.98
N PHE A 71 9.22 29.48 14.33
CA PHE A 71 8.11 30.25 14.90
C PHE A 71 7.54 29.60 16.17
N TYR A 72 7.34 28.28 16.17
CA TYR A 72 6.84 27.56 17.33
C TYR A 72 7.83 27.61 18.49
N TYR A 73 9.13 27.44 18.20
CA TYR A 73 10.20 27.48 19.18
C TYR A 73 10.31 28.86 19.85
N SER A 74 10.23 29.92 19.06
CA SER A 74 10.26 31.28 19.58
C SER A 74 9.02 31.60 20.40
N GLN A 75 7.84 31.16 19.97
CA GLN A 75 6.61 31.35 20.72
C GLN A 75 6.60 30.58 22.05
N ARG A 76 7.13 29.37 22.08
CA ARG A 76 6.98 28.47 23.22
C ARG A 76 8.14 28.55 24.21
N ILE A 77 9.37 28.66 23.70
CA ILE A 77 10.60 28.72 24.50
C ILE A 77 11.08 30.16 24.64
N GLY A 78 10.67 31.09 23.78
CA GLY A 78 11.07 32.50 23.86
C GLY A 78 12.47 32.75 23.28
N VAL A 79 13.06 31.77 22.59
CA VAL A 79 14.37 31.89 21.94
C VAL A 79 14.14 32.20 20.46
N MET A 80 14.62 33.36 20.01
CA MET A 80 14.52 33.78 18.62
C MET A 80 15.64 33.14 17.81
N ILE A 81 15.27 32.38 16.79
CA ILE A 81 16.20 31.73 15.87
C ILE A 81 16.00 32.36 14.50
N ASP A 82 17.08 32.80 13.86
CA ASP A 82 17.01 33.30 12.48
C ASP A 82 17.07 32.14 11.49
N PHE A 83 16.10 32.09 10.56
CA PHE A 83 16.00 31.05 9.54
C PHE A 83 17.23 31.02 8.62
N THR A 84 17.73 32.19 8.22
CA THR A 84 18.85 32.32 7.30
C THR A 84 20.15 31.89 7.97
N ALA A 85 20.36 32.31 9.21
CA ALA A 85 21.52 31.90 10.02
C ALA A 85 21.53 30.39 10.27
N TYR A 86 20.38 29.81 10.60
CA TYR A 86 20.25 28.36 10.79
C TYR A 86 20.54 27.57 9.51
N LYS A 87 20.04 28.02 8.34
CA LYS A 87 20.37 27.37 7.06
C LYS A 87 21.86 27.48 6.69
N ALA A 88 22.49 28.62 6.95
CA ALA A 88 23.93 28.80 6.75
C ALA A 88 24.75 27.88 7.69
N TRP A 89 24.29 27.72 8.92
CA TRP A 89 24.87 26.80 9.88
C TRP A 89 24.75 25.33 9.44
N LEU A 90 23.58 24.89 8.94
CA LEU A 90 23.41 23.56 8.36
C LEU A 90 24.35 23.31 7.17
N ALA A 91 24.52 24.30 6.30
CA ALA A 91 25.45 24.20 5.16
C ALA A 91 26.91 24.09 5.60
N SER A 92 27.25 24.64 6.78
CA SER A 92 28.60 24.61 7.35
C SER A 92 28.87 23.38 8.23
N ASN A 93 27.81 22.65 8.63
CA ASN A 93 27.90 21.49 9.52
C ASN A 93 27.27 20.26 8.85
N PRO A 94 28.00 19.58 7.93
CA PRO A 94 27.47 18.44 7.19
C PRO A 94 27.18 17.21 8.07
N ASP A 95 27.80 17.12 9.25
CA ASP A 95 27.54 16.06 10.23
C ASP A 95 26.20 16.23 10.97
N HIS A 96 25.57 17.41 10.90
CA HIS A 96 24.32 17.68 11.58
C HIS A 96 23.13 17.55 10.63
N THR A 97 22.31 16.52 10.84
CA THR A 97 21.07 16.33 10.09
C THR A 97 19.89 16.91 10.88
N PRO A 98 19.15 17.88 10.33
CA PRO A 98 17.99 18.43 11.00
C PRO A 98 16.91 17.35 11.17
N PRO A 99 16.13 17.38 12.27
CA PRO A 99 15.05 16.43 12.49
C PRO A 99 14.03 16.50 11.38
N ASP A 100 13.64 15.33 10.90
CA ASP A 100 12.60 15.19 9.91
C ASP A 100 11.23 15.25 10.58
N VAL A 101 10.52 16.34 10.33
CA VAL A 101 9.21 16.63 10.93
C VAL A 101 8.09 16.59 9.90
N LEU A 102 8.42 16.37 8.63
CA LEU A 102 7.45 16.31 7.56
C LEU A 102 6.73 14.96 7.59
N PRO A 103 5.39 14.95 7.60
CA PRO A 103 4.65 13.71 7.45
C PRO A 103 4.92 13.05 6.09
N GLU A 104 4.87 11.72 6.06
CA GLU A 104 5.23 10.89 4.89
C GLU A 104 4.39 11.23 3.65
N GLU A 105 3.13 11.61 3.86
CA GLU A 105 2.20 12.06 2.82
C GLU A 105 2.68 13.32 2.07
N TYR A 106 3.45 14.19 2.71
CA TYR A 106 4.06 15.37 2.07
C TYR A 106 5.43 15.04 1.47
N ARG A 107 6.18 14.09 2.04
CA ARG A 107 7.50 13.67 1.53
C ARG A 107 7.44 13.03 0.15
N ARG A 108 6.45 12.16 -0.08
CA ARG A 108 6.30 11.47 -1.37
C ARG A 108 6.11 12.40 -2.57
N ARG A 109 5.76 13.67 -2.35
CA ARG A 109 5.57 14.67 -3.41
C ARG A 109 6.83 15.47 -3.77
N ASP A 110 7.79 15.59 -2.85
CA ASP A 110 9.06 16.33 -3.08
C ASP A 110 10.13 15.45 -3.78
N GLY A 111 9.83 14.17 -3.97
CA GLY A 111 10.77 13.16 -4.48
C GLY A 111 10.65 12.89 -5.98
N THR A 112 11.28 13.72 -6.82
CA THR A 112 11.97 13.21 -8.03
C THR A 112 13.22 12.39 -7.67
N ASN A 113 13.55 12.26 -6.37
CA ASN A 113 14.71 11.55 -5.87
C ASN A 113 14.42 10.59 -4.69
N ALA A 114 13.17 10.20 -4.49
CA ALA A 114 12.88 9.05 -3.64
C ALA A 114 13.41 7.80 -4.36
N SER A 115 14.57 7.29 -3.93
CA SER A 115 15.01 5.97 -4.36
C SER A 115 13.84 5.02 -4.14
N PRO A 116 13.28 4.39 -5.19
CA PRO A 116 12.19 3.47 -5.00
C PRO A 116 12.65 2.39 -4.01
N PRO A 117 11.75 1.89 -3.14
CA PRO A 117 12.10 0.75 -2.31
C PRO A 117 12.67 -0.33 -3.23
N PRO A 118 13.74 -1.05 -2.81
CA PRO A 118 14.35 -2.06 -3.64
C PRO A 118 13.24 -3.02 -4.10
N ALA A 119 13.02 -3.07 -5.41
CA ALA A 119 11.96 -3.89 -5.99
C ALA A 119 12.15 -5.33 -5.51
N LEU A 120 11.12 -5.89 -4.90
CA LEU A 120 11.13 -7.28 -4.46
C LEU A 120 11.27 -8.20 -5.68
N ASP A 121 11.81 -9.41 -5.51
CA ASP A 121 12.12 -10.28 -6.65
C ASP A 121 10.88 -10.64 -7.50
N TRP A 122 9.70 -10.75 -6.87
CA TRP A 122 8.43 -10.93 -7.58
C TRP A 122 8.02 -9.69 -8.41
N GLN A 123 8.41 -8.49 -7.97
CA GLN A 123 8.11 -7.23 -8.66
C GLN A 123 9.05 -7.01 -9.86
N LYS A 124 10.26 -7.57 -9.84
CA LYS A 124 11.17 -7.60 -11.00
C LYS A 124 10.64 -8.49 -12.12
N ALA A 125 9.90 -9.54 -11.78
CA ALA A 125 9.28 -10.47 -12.71
C ALA A 125 7.92 -9.96 -13.24
N ALA A 126 7.39 -8.86 -12.70
CA ALA A 126 6.12 -8.31 -13.13
C ALA A 126 6.25 -7.65 -14.53
N PRO A 127 5.28 -7.87 -15.44
CA PRO A 127 5.27 -7.22 -16.73
C PRO A 127 5.15 -5.70 -16.54
N LYS A 128 6.09 -4.95 -17.10
CA LYS A 128 6.13 -3.47 -17.09
C LYS A 128 5.15 -2.90 -18.11
N ALA A 129 3.88 -3.29 -18.01
CA ALA A 129 2.83 -2.67 -18.79
C ALA A 129 2.51 -1.31 -18.16
N ASP A 130 2.57 -0.24 -18.96
CA ASP A 130 2.13 1.07 -18.53
C ASP A 130 0.65 0.99 -18.12
N LEU A 131 0.37 1.27 -16.84
CA LEU A 131 -0.99 1.24 -16.28
C LEU A 131 -1.90 2.33 -16.89
N TYR A 132 -1.34 3.25 -17.66
CA TYR A 132 -2.08 4.34 -18.31
C TYR A 132 -1.81 4.35 -19.81
N ILE A 133 -2.81 3.94 -20.60
CA ILE A 133 -2.78 4.10 -22.05
C ILE A 133 -3.45 5.44 -22.38
N ASP A 134 -2.70 6.31 -23.04
CA ASP A 134 -3.21 7.62 -23.47
C ASP A 134 -4.29 7.42 -24.55
N ARG A 135 -5.54 7.78 -24.23
CA ARG A 135 -6.72 7.58 -25.10
C ARG A 135 -6.54 8.22 -26.48
N LYS A 136 -5.74 9.29 -26.58
CA LYS A 136 -5.41 9.97 -27.84
C LYS A 136 -4.45 9.18 -28.73
N ALA A 137 -3.51 8.42 -28.16
CA ALA A 137 -2.58 7.59 -28.90
C ALA A 137 -3.26 6.31 -29.44
N ALA A 138 -4.22 5.77 -28.68
CA ALA A 138 -5.05 4.64 -29.12
C ALA A 138 -6.04 5.01 -30.26
N ALA A 139 -6.31 6.30 -30.51
CA ALA A 139 -7.21 6.71 -31.58
C ALA A 139 -6.54 6.78 -32.98
N ALA A 140 -5.22 6.62 -33.07
CA ALA A 140 -4.45 6.78 -34.31
C ALA A 140 -4.27 5.49 -35.13
N GLN A 141 -4.81 4.35 -34.68
CA GLN A 141 -4.75 3.09 -35.41
C GLN A 141 -6.16 2.62 -35.78
N THR A 142 -6.37 2.49 -37.09
CA THR A 142 -7.61 2.09 -37.77
C THR A 142 -8.11 0.73 -37.27
N GLY A 143 -9.13 0.75 -36.42
CA GLY A 143 -9.96 -0.41 -36.09
C GLY A 143 -11.35 -0.24 -36.71
N SER A 144 -11.86 -1.31 -37.32
CA SER A 144 -13.22 -1.42 -37.87
C SER A 144 -14.30 -1.04 -36.83
N GLU A 145 -15.35 -0.36 -37.29
CA GLU A 145 -16.37 0.40 -36.51
C GLU A 145 -17.12 -0.36 -35.40
N ASP A 146 -16.90 -1.66 -35.23
CA ASP A 146 -17.69 -2.52 -34.34
C ASP A 146 -16.92 -3.05 -33.12
N GLN A 147 -15.64 -2.69 -32.93
CA GLN A 147 -14.88 -3.05 -31.72
C GLN A 147 -14.01 -1.91 -31.19
N PRO A 148 -13.99 -1.68 -29.85
CA PRO A 148 -13.08 -0.72 -29.24
C PRO A 148 -11.63 -1.16 -29.45
N ASN A 149 -10.72 -0.19 -29.57
CA ASN A 149 -9.31 -0.47 -29.84
C ASN A 149 -8.66 -1.17 -28.63
N TYR A 150 -8.43 -2.47 -28.77
CA TYR A 150 -7.75 -3.29 -27.77
C TYR A 150 -6.27 -3.46 -28.12
N PRO A 151 -5.39 -3.61 -27.12
CA PRO A 151 -3.98 -3.93 -27.37
C PRO A 151 -3.85 -5.23 -28.18
N MET A 152 -2.81 -5.31 -29.02
CA MET A 152 -2.65 -6.38 -30.03
C MET A 152 -2.76 -7.81 -29.48
N GLY A 153 -2.23 -8.08 -28.28
CA GLY A 153 -2.35 -9.39 -27.66
C GLY A 153 -3.79 -9.79 -27.29
N PHE A 154 -4.61 -8.81 -26.88
CA PHE A 154 -6.02 -9.09 -26.55
C PHE A 154 -6.90 -9.19 -27.80
N ALA A 155 -6.60 -8.41 -28.85
CA ALA A 155 -7.28 -8.54 -30.13
C ALA A 155 -7.06 -9.92 -30.76
N GLU A 156 -5.82 -10.42 -30.70
CA GLU A 156 -5.47 -11.77 -31.15
C GLU A 156 -6.19 -12.85 -30.31
N MET A 157 -6.28 -12.66 -28.99
CA MET A 157 -7.01 -13.55 -28.09
C MET A 157 -8.52 -13.58 -28.38
N ILE A 158 -9.16 -12.42 -28.61
CA ILE A 158 -10.58 -12.35 -29.01
C ILE A 158 -10.79 -13.04 -30.35
N LYS A 159 -9.87 -12.89 -31.29
CA LYS A 159 -9.94 -13.56 -32.59
C LYS A 159 -9.89 -15.08 -32.42
N LEU A 160 -8.98 -15.61 -31.61
CA LEU A 160 -8.93 -17.04 -31.28
C LEU A 160 -10.22 -17.52 -30.60
N LEU A 161 -10.77 -16.73 -29.69
CA LEU A 161 -12.04 -17.03 -29.00
C LEU A 161 -13.23 -17.07 -29.99
N LYS A 162 -13.31 -16.10 -30.91
CA LYS A 162 -14.34 -16.05 -31.96
C LYS A 162 -14.19 -17.19 -32.97
N GLU A 163 -12.97 -17.57 -33.29
CA GLU A 163 -12.65 -18.67 -34.21
C GLU A 163 -12.75 -20.06 -33.53
N GLY A 164 -13.04 -20.12 -32.23
CA GLY A 164 -13.14 -21.37 -31.46
C GLY A 164 -11.81 -22.12 -31.33
N LYS A 165 -10.68 -21.45 -31.57
CA LYS A 165 -9.34 -22.05 -31.47
C LYS A 165 -8.88 -22.02 -30.00
N PRO A 166 -8.23 -23.10 -29.51
CA PRO A 166 -7.72 -23.13 -28.15
C PRO A 166 -6.67 -22.03 -27.96
N VAL A 167 -6.79 -21.26 -26.88
CA VAL A 167 -5.83 -20.19 -26.56
C VAL A 167 -4.49 -20.85 -26.20
N PRO A 168 -3.37 -20.43 -26.79
CA PRO A 168 -2.07 -21.04 -26.51
C PRO A 168 -1.71 -20.88 -25.02
N GLY A 169 -1.33 -21.98 -24.38
CA GLY A 169 -0.83 -22.00 -22.99
C GLY A 169 -1.87 -22.31 -21.91
N ILE A 170 -3.17 -22.40 -22.22
CA ILE A 170 -4.18 -22.83 -21.25
C ILE A 170 -4.45 -24.34 -21.37
N ARG A 171 -4.40 -25.05 -20.23
CA ARG A 171 -4.85 -26.44 -20.15
C ARG A 171 -6.37 -26.45 -20.03
N GLN A 172 -7.05 -27.22 -20.86
CA GLN A 172 -8.49 -27.38 -20.76
C GLN A 172 -8.80 -28.23 -19.52
N ILE A 173 -9.35 -27.58 -18.49
CA ILE A 173 -9.81 -28.26 -17.29
C ILE A 173 -11.22 -28.78 -17.60
N PRO A 174 -11.46 -30.10 -17.56
CA PRO A 174 -12.80 -30.62 -17.71
C PRO A 174 -13.71 -30.04 -16.63
N ASN A 175 -14.97 -29.78 -16.97
CA ASN A 175 -15.98 -29.32 -16.00
C ASN A 175 -16.28 -30.38 -14.92
N THR A 176 -15.70 -31.56 -15.03
CA THR A 176 -15.84 -32.65 -14.08
C THR A 176 -14.63 -32.70 -13.15
N ILE A 177 -14.90 -32.85 -11.87
CA ILE A 177 -13.89 -33.13 -10.87
C ILE A 177 -13.56 -34.62 -11.00
N VAL A 178 -12.37 -34.95 -11.52
CA VAL A 178 -11.85 -36.33 -11.46
C VAL A 178 -11.59 -36.64 -9.99
N ARG A 179 -12.49 -37.38 -9.34
CA ARG A 179 -12.28 -37.88 -7.98
C ARG A 179 -11.60 -39.24 -8.06
N ASP A 180 -10.37 -39.30 -7.57
CA ASP A 180 -9.73 -40.59 -7.31
C ASP A 180 -10.58 -41.33 -6.26
N PRO A 181 -11.04 -42.58 -6.54
CA PRO A 181 -11.87 -43.34 -5.61
C PRO A 181 -11.18 -43.61 -4.25
N SER A 182 -9.87 -43.43 -4.16
CA SER A 182 -9.11 -43.50 -2.91
C SER A 182 -9.22 -42.24 -2.03
N VAL A 183 -9.73 -41.12 -2.56
CA VAL A 183 -9.78 -39.82 -1.85
C VAL A 183 -11.18 -39.58 -1.30
N LYS A 184 -11.31 -39.68 0.03
CA LYS A 184 -12.57 -39.39 0.73
C LYS A 184 -12.72 -37.87 0.91
N PRO A 185 -13.90 -37.28 0.61
CA PRO A 185 -14.12 -35.83 0.70
C PRO A 185 -14.13 -35.30 2.15
N VAL A 186 -14.29 -36.19 3.13
CA VAL A 186 -14.26 -35.88 4.56
C VAL A 186 -13.14 -36.66 5.24
N GLY A 187 -12.30 -35.96 6.00
CA GLY A 187 -11.28 -36.58 6.83
C GLY A 187 -11.90 -37.15 8.12
N ALA A 188 -11.39 -38.29 8.59
CA ALA A 188 -11.88 -38.96 9.81
C ALA A 188 -11.51 -38.24 11.13
N ARG A 189 -10.87 -37.07 11.05
CA ARG A 189 -10.27 -36.38 12.20
C ARG A 189 -11.17 -35.25 12.66
N ALA A 190 -11.44 -35.18 13.97
CA ALA A 190 -12.21 -34.09 14.55
C ALA A 190 -11.55 -32.73 14.25
N VAL A 191 -12.34 -31.75 13.83
CA VAL A 191 -11.87 -30.41 13.48
C VAL A 191 -11.30 -29.76 14.76
N PRO A 192 -10.02 -29.32 14.76
CA PRO A 192 -9.44 -28.62 15.89
C PRO A 192 -10.24 -27.35 16.19
N ARG A 193 -10.58 -27.15 17.47
CA ARG A 193 -11.34 -25.97 17.88
C ARG A 193 -10.51 -24.72 17.72
N LYS A 194 -11.14 -23.68 17.20
CA LYS A 194 -10.53 -22.36 17.11
C LYS A 194 -10.41 -21.77 18.52
N PRO A 195 -9.34 -21.00 18.82
CA PRO A 195 -9.10 -20.49 20.17
C PRO A 195 -10.14 -19.48 20.69
N TRP A 196 -11.11 -19.08 19.86
CA TRP A 196 -12.23 -18.21 20.23
C TRP A 196 -13.57 -18.97 20.44
N GLU A 197 -13.59 -20.30 20.31
CA GLU A 197 -14.77 -21.11 20.65
C GLU A 197 -14.85 -21.29 22.18
N LYS A 198 -15.74 -20.55 22.84
CA LYS A 198 -16.05 -20.72 24.27
C LYS A 198 -16.92 -21.97 24.46
N ASP A 199 -16.73 -22.71 25.55
CA ASP A 199 -17.52 -23.90 25.93
C ASP A 199 -18.98 -23.53 26.24
N ALA A 200 -19.76 -23.23 25.22
CA ALA A 200 -21.20 -23.34 25.29
C ALA A 200 -21.54 -24.81 25.03
N ALA A 201 -22.07 -25.48 26.04
CA ALA A 201 -22.86 -26.69 25.87
C ALA A 201 -24.11 -26.32 25.06
N THR A 202 -23.94 -26.16 23.75
CA THR A 202 -25.01 -26.15 22.79
C THR A 202 -25.08 -27.57 22.29
N ASP A 203 -26.15 -28.26 22.65
CA ASP A 203 -26.54 -29.51 22.00
C ASP A 203 -26.28 -29.38 20.50
N PRO A 204 -25.57 -30.34 19.88
CA PRO A 204 -25.30 -30.26 18.47
C PRO A 204 -26.64 -30.08 17.75
N PRO A 205 -26.81 -29.06 16.88
CA PRO A 205 -27.92 -29.12 15.95
C PRO A 205 -27.77 -30.48 15.26
N THR A 206 -28.85 -31.27 15.26
CA THR A 206 -28.96 -32.55 14.58
C THR A 206 -28.78 -32.27 13.09
N LEU A 207 -27.53 -32.07 12.67
CA LEU A 207 -27.13 -32.01 11.28
C LEU A 207 -27.50 -33.39 10.75
N PRO A 208 -28.40 -33.49 9.76
CA PRO A 208 -28.69 -34.76 9.15
C PRO A 208 -27.36 -35.34 8.70
N ASP A 209 -27.12 -36.58 9.14
CA ASP A 209 -26.02 -37.48 8.82
C ASP A 209 -25.31 -37.05 7.51
N LEU A 210 -24.24 -36.23 7.62
CA LEU A 210 -23.51 -35.71 6.47
C LEU A 210 -23.08 -36.79 5.45
N PRO A 211 -22.73 -38.05 5.81
CA PRO A 211 -22.45 -39.08 4.80
C PRO A 211 -23.66 -39.41 3.91
N LYS A 212 -24.88 -39.09 4.33
CA LYS A 212 -26.12 -39.33 3.58
C LYS A 212 -26.53 -38.17 2.68
N ALA A 213 -26.06 -36.95 3.00
CA ALA A 213 -26.31 -35.75 2.21
C ALA A 213 -25.24 -35.50 1.13
N LEU A 214 -24.10 -36.19 1.22
CA LEU A 214 -23.05 -36.16 0.22
C LEU A 214 -23.37 -37.18 -0.88
N ASP A 215 -23.64 -36.67 -2.07
CA ASP A 215 -23.79 -37.48 -3.27
C ASP A 215 -22.45 -38.21 -3.54
N THR A 216 -22.45 -39.50 -3.24
CA THR A 216 -21.27 -40.39 -3.35
C THR A 216 -21.26 -41.15 -4.67
N GLU A 217 -22.34 -41.08 -5.45
CA GLU A 217 -22.48 -41.72 -6.75
C GLU A 217 -22.33 -40.67 -7.84
N PHE A 218 -21.26 -40.74 -8.63
CA PHE A 218 -21.09 -39.91 -9.81
C PHE A 218 -21.35 -40.76 -11.06
N PRO A 219 -22.03 -40.23 -12.09
CA PRO A 219 -22.23 -40.95 -13.33
C PRO A 219 -20.88 -41.38 -13.92
N PRO A 220 -20.77 -42.61 -14.45
CA PRO A 220 -19.53 -43.11 -15.03
C PRO A 220 -19.03 -42.18 -16.14
N VAL A 221 -17.72 -41.97 -16.17
CA VAL A 221 -17.03 -41.24 -17.23
C VAL A 221 -17.01 -42.17 -18.45
N ASP A 222 -17.61 -41.75 -19.56
CA ASP A 222 -17.35 -42.38 -20.85
C ASP A 222 -15.86 -42.15 -21.18
N ASP A 223 -15.04 -43.18 -20.97
CA ASP A 223 -13.65 -43.17 -21.42
C ASP A 223 -13.62 -42.95 -22.94
N ASP A 224 -12.90 -41.91 -23.33
CA ASP A 224 -12.32 -41.62 -24.64
C ASP A 224 -13.04 -42.24 -25.85
N VAL A 225 -13.68 -41.39 -26.67
CA VAL A 225 -13.98 -41.71 -28.06
C VAL A 225 -12.63 -41.93 -28.76
N THR A 226 -12.13 -43.17 -28.66
CA THR A 226 -10.97 -43.65 -29.37
C THR A 226 -11.22 -43.42 -30.85
N ALA A 227 -10.41 -42.56 -31.44
CA ALA A 227 -10.23 -42.48 -32.87
C ALA A 227 -10.03 -43.90 -33.43
N SER A 228 -11.01 -44.39 -34.19
CA SER A 228 -10.84 -45.52 -35.09
C SER A 228 -11.22 -45.06 -36.50
N ALA A 229 -10.19 -45.06 -37.33
CA ALA A 229 -10.18 -44.72 -38.72
C ALA A 229 -11.22 -45.52 -39.54
N ASN A 230 -11.77 -44.86 -40.57
CA ASN A 230 -12.06 -45.46 -41.87
C ASN A 230 -11.93 -44.31 -42.89
N THR A 231 -10.79 -44.19 -43.57
CA THR A 231 -10.44 -44.88 -44.83
C THR A 231 -11.24 -44.36 -46.02
N ALA A 232 -10.48 -43.80 -46.97
CA ALA A 232 -10.84 -43.33 -48.30
C ALA A 232 -11.95 -44.12 -49.02
N ILE A 233 -12.73 -43.44 -49.86
CA ILE A 233 -13.00 -43.80 -51.26
C ILE A 233 -13.35 -42.52 -52.05
N ALA A 234 -12.66 -42.40 -53.19
CA ALA A 234 -12.93 -41.68 -54.47
C ALA A 234 -13.94 -40.53 -54.54
#